data_AF-A0A1L3Z6C1-F1
#
_entry.id   AF-A0A1L3Z6C1-F1
#
_cell.length_a   1.000
_cell.length_b   1.000
_cell.length_c   1.000
_cell.angle_alpha   90.00
_cell.angle_beta   90.00
_cell.angle_gamma   90.00
#
_symmetry.space_group_name_H-M   'P 1'
#
loop_
_entity.id
_entity.type
_entity.pdbx_description
1 polymer ?
#
loop_
_entity_poly.entity_id
_entity_poly.type
_entity_poly.pdbx_seq_one_letter_code
_entity_poly.pdbx_strand_id
1 'polypeptide(L)'
;MNQDVFVSYSRVDLPFVERLVAFLKDAEASVWFDQTSLLPGRRWEDVIEDEIPNSRTFLVCLSKAAMARAGYFHVEQHRASDAALRIPPERLFVLPVLLGDCEIPRKFKQYHAVNLIEPGAIEMLLRSLSSALERELVATPDAVERLRNELVGHLGAEGSSNQDFVNRFMQTEEISFQDSVGLIERIANSSDPDRLGILLKLRAHDMLSYAEQAALDIAIGNIKAGRRTTDTQAAVKGDELGRIAQMAIPGNAEATALLQINKYVRYISRKGTQPYKMAEAKIQNLLAGRD
;
A
#
# COMPACT_ATOMS: atom_id res chain seq x y z
N MET A 1 13.43 -16.12 -27.22
CA MET A 1 12.31 -16.91 -26.66
C MET A 1 11.46 -15.92 -25.88
N ASN A 2 10.13 -15.93 -26.02
CA ASN A 2 9.27 -15.11 -25.17
C ASN A 2 9.30 -15.69 -23.75
N GLN A 3 9.43 -14.82 -22.76
CA GLN A 3 9.37 -15.20 -21.35
C GLN A 3 7.99 -14.84 -20.80
N ASP A 4 7.46 -15.66 -19.90
CA ASP A 4 6.17 -15.39 -19.30
C ASP A 4 6.26 -14.24 -18.31
N VAL A 5 7.30 -14.26 -17.46
CA VAL A 5 7.44 -13.32 -16.35
C VAL A 5 8.85 -12.76 -16.29
N PHE A 6 8.97 -11.44 -16.40
CA PHE A 6 10.18 -10.71 -16.02
C PHE A 6 10.09 -10.35 -14.54
N VAL A 7 11.05 -10.83 -13.72
CA VAL A 7 11.07 -10.54 -12.28
C VAL A 7 12.06 -9.42 -11.97
N SER A 8 11.55 -8.28 -11.53
CA SER A 8 12.33 -7.12 -11.09
C SER A 8 12.34 -7.04 -9.57
N TYR A 9 13.54 -6.97 -8.97
CA TYR A 9 13.72 -7.00 -7.52
C TYR A 9 14.93 -6.16 -7.10
N SER A 10 15.02 -5.86 -5.80
CA SER A 10 16.23 -5.27 -5.22
C SER A 10 17.18 -6.38 -4.75
N ARG A 11 18.50 -6.19 -4.89
CA ARG A 11 19.49 -7.21 -4.49
C ARG A 11 19.41 -7.62 -3.01
N VAL A 12 18.81 -6.79 -2.15
CA VAL A 12 18.57 -7.15 -0.74
C VAL A 12 17.59 -8.31 -0.59
N ASP A 13 16.65 -8.43 -1.52
CA ASP A 13 15.59 -9.44 -1.51
C ASP A 13 15.97 -10.69 -2.30
N LEU A 14 17.16 -10.70 -2.89
CA LEU A 14 17.67 -11.78 -3.71
C LEU A 14 17.50 -13.18 -3.08
N PRO A 15 17.83 -13.42 -1.79
CA PRO A 15 17.68 -14.74 -1.18
C PRO A 15 16.25 -15.29 -1.25
N PHE A 16 15.23 -14.44 -1.06
CA PHE A 16 13.84 -14.84 -1.20
C PHE A 16 13.41 -14.91 -2.68
N VAL A 17 13.83 -13.95 -3.51
CA VAL A 17 13.40 -13.90 -4.90
C VAL A 17 13.88 -15.13 -5.68
N GLU A 18 15.04 -15.70 -5.35
CA GLU A 18 15.48 -16.99 -5.91
C GLU A 18 14.47 -18.11 -5.65
N ARG A 19 13.88 -18.15 -4.45
CA ARG A 19 12.84 -19.11 -4.08
C ARG A 19 11.52 -18.86 -4.79
N LEU A 20 11.12 -17.59 -4.90
CA LEU A 20 9.94 -17.19 -5.68
C LEU A 20 10.09 -17.60 -7.16
N VAL A 21 11.26 -17.38 -7.75
CA VAL A 21 11.54 -17.77 -9.15
C VAL A 21 11.49 -19.29 -9.32
N ALA A 22 12.08 -20.06 -8.40
CA ALA A 22 11.99 -21.51 -8.42
C ALA A 22 10.54 -21.99 -8.33
N PHE A 23 9.76 -21.43 -7.39
CA PHE A 23 8.34 -21.73 -7.24
C PHE A 23 7.53 -21.44 -8.51
N LEU A 24 7.76 -20.31 -9.18
CA LEU A 24 7.08 -19.96 -10.43
C LEU A 24 7.46 -20.91 -11.57
N LYS A 25 8.73 -21.32 -11.65
CA LYS A 25 9.21 -22.29 -12.64
C LYS A 25 8.62 -23.69 -12.40
N ASP A 26 8.50 -24.10 -11.14
CA ASP A 26 7.85 -25.36 -10.75
C ASP A 26 6.34 -25.34 -11.07
N ALA A 27 5.71 -24.16 -11.06
CA ALA A 27 4.37 -23.93 -11.57
C ALA A 27 4.31 -23.76 -13.10
N GLU A 28 5.36 -24.18 -13.81
CA GLU A 28 5.56 -24.16 -15.26
C GLU A 28 5.68 -22.78 -15.92
N ALA A 29 5.84 -21.68 -15.17
CA ALA A 29 6.09 -20.37 -15.76
C ALA A 29 7.54 -20.24 -16.26
N SER A 30 7.73 -19.72 -17.48
CA SER A 30 9.05 -19.31 -17.96
C SER A 30 9.42 -17.95 -17.36
N VAL A 31 10.47 -17.93 -16.55
CA VAL A 31 10.85 -16.75 -15.78
C VAL A 31 12.19 -16.21 -16.23
N TRP A 32 12.21 -14.93 -16.58
CA TRP A 32 13.43 -14.17 -16.76
C TRP A 32 13.93 -13.62 -15.43
N PHE A 33 15.17 -13.97 -15.06
CA PHE A 33 15.81 -13.63 -13.79
C PHE A 33 17.34 -13.44 -13.98
N ASP A 34 17.78 -12.21 -13.69
CA ASP A 34 19.12 -11.63 -13.88
C ASP A 34 20.29 -12.60 -13.61
N GLN A 35 20.36 -13.19 -12.40
CA GLN A 35 21.52 -14.01 -11.99
C GLN A 35 21.86 -15.18 -12.92
N THR A 36 20.86 -15.71 -13.64
CA THR A 36 21.04 -16.86 -14.52
C THR A 36 21.05 -16.51 -16.00
N SER A 37 20.63 -15.29 -16.36
CA SER A 37 20.35 -14.89 -17.76
C SER A 37 21.27 -13.78 -18.28
N LEU A 38 21.92 -13.02 -17.39
CA LEU A 38 22.86 -11.97 -17.78
C LEU A 38 24.28 -12.53 -17.93
N LEU A 39 24.77 -12.65 -19.17
CA LEU A 39 26.16 -13.02 -19.43
C LEU A 39 27.12 -11.88 -19.03
N PRO A 40 28.28 -12.18 -18.41
CA PRO A 40 29.32 -11.17 -18.18
C PRO A 40 29.65 -10.39 -19.46
N GLY A 41 29.60 -9.07 -19.40
CA GLY A 41 29.86 -8.18 -20.54
C GLY A 41 28.62 -7.66 -21.29
N ARG A 42 27.42 -8.19 -21.02
CA ARG A 42 26.16 -7.56 -21.47
C ARG A 42 25.87 -6.30 -20.64
N ARG A 43 25.40 -5.24 -21.29
CA ARG A 43 24.90 -4.06 -20.59
C ARG A 43 23.48 -4.34 -20.09
N TRP A 44 23.17 -3.85 -18.89
CA TRP A 44 21.85 -4.01 -18.30
C TRP A 44 20.76 -3.26 -19.07
N GLU A 45 21.13 -2.12 -19.66
CA GLU A 45 20.24 -1.32 -20.50
C GLU A 45 19.73 -2.12 -21.70
N ASP A 46 20.63 -2.81 -22.41
CA ASP A 46 20.27 -3.62 -23.58
C ASP A 46 19.29 -4.74 -23.17
N VAL A 47 19.50 -5.33 -22.00
CA VAL A 47 18.63 -6.40 -21.47
C VAL A 47 17.25 -5.89 -21.07
N ILE A 48 17.17 -4.70 -20.49
CA ILE A 48 15.88 -4.05 -20.21
C ILE A 48 15.12 -3.81 -21.52
N GLU A 49 15.81 -3.29 -22.54
CA GLU A 49 15.20 -2.96 -23.83
C GLU A 49 14.80 -4.20 -24.63
N ASP A 50 15.54 -5.30 -24.49
CA ASP A 50 15.26 -6.55 -25.20
C ASP A 50 14.24 -7.43 -24.46
N GLU A 51 14.39 -7.65 -23.15
CA GLU A 51 13.67 -8.73 -22.46
C GLU A 51 12.32 -8.29 -21.89
N ILE A 52 12.20 -7.04 -21.42
CA ILE A 52 10.93 -6.55 -20.85
C ILE A 52 9.83 -6.49 -21.92
N PRO A 53 10.04 -5.91 -23.12
CA PRO A 53 8.99 -5.88 -24.15
C PRO A 53 8.63 -7.24 -24.72
N ASN A 54 9.51 -8.24 -24.58
CA ASN A 54 9.30 -9.62 -24.99
C ASN A 54 8.71 -10.51 -23.88
N SER A 55 8.48 -9.94 -22.69
CA SER A 55 7.81 -10.63 -21.59
C SER A 55 6.31 -10.37 -21.60
N ARG A 56 5.49 -11.36 -21.21
CA ARG A 56 4.03 -11.17 -21.06
C ARG A 56 3.68 -10.39 -19.80
N THR A 57 4.43 -10.62 -18.73
CA THR A 57 4.22 -10.01 -17.42
C THR A 57 5.51 -9.40 -16.88
N PHE A 58 5.39 -8.26 -16.23
CA PHE A 58 6.45 -7.63 -15.43
C PHE A 58 6.07 -7.67 -13.95
N LEU A 59 6.73 -8.54 -13.19
CA LEU A 59 6.54 -8.69 -11.75
C LEU A 59 7.59 -7.85 -11.02
N VAL A 60 7.15 -6.86 -10.26
CA VAL A 60 8.04 -6.00 -9.46
C VAL A 60 7.91 -6.31 -7.98
N CYS A 61 8.97 -6.87 -7.39
CA CYS A 61 9.09 -7.13 -5.97
C CYS A 61 9.42 -5.85 -5.21
N LEU A 62 8.55 -5.47 -4.28
CA LEU A 62 8.67 -4.30 -3.43
C LEU A 62 8.86 -4.76 -1.98
N SER A 63 9.86 -4.20 -1.29
CA SER A 63 10.12 -4.50 0.11
C SER A 63 10.53 -3.24 0.87
N LYS A 64 10.35 -3.27 2.18
CA LYS A 64 10.79 -2.20 3.09
C LYS A 64 12.30 -1.98 3.00
N ALA A 65 13.07 -3.08 2.99
CA ALA A 65 14.53 -3.04 2.89
C ALA A 65 15.00 -2.40 1.57
N ALA A 66 14.28 -2.66 0.46
CA ALA A 66 14.56 -2.02 -0.81
C ALA A 66 14.28 -0.51 -0.74
N MET A 67 13.15 -0.10 -0.17
CA MET A 67 12.74 1.31 -0.11
C MET A 67 13.59 2.16 0.85
N ALA A 68 14.13 1.58 1.93
CA ALA A 68 14.90 2.30 2.94
C ALA A 68 16.30 2.76 2.47
N ARG A 69 16.87 2.13 1.44
CA ARG A 69 18.18 2.50 0.93
C ARG A 69 18.07 3.77 0.06
N ALA A 70 18.64 4.89 0.48
CA ALA A 70 18.85 6.03 -0.41
C ALA A 70 20.17 5.86 -1.17
N GLY A 71 20.16 5.96 -2.51
CA GLY A 71 21.40 6.01 -3.32
C GLY A 71 21.37 5.20 -4.63
N TYR A 72 22.48 5.31 -5.37
CA TYR A 72 22.73 4.81 -6.74
C TYR A 72 22.42 3.32 -7.01
N PHE A 73 22.13 2.52 -5.99
CA PHE A 73 21.79 1.10 -6.10
C PHE A 73 20.34 0.83 -6.55
N HIS A 74 19.52 1.89 -6.69
CA HIS A 74 18.16 1.84 -7.25
C HIS A 74 18.11 1.86 -8.77
N VAL A 75 19.22 2.18 -9.44
CA VAL A 75 19.19 2.52 -10.87
C VAL A 75 18.66 1.35 -11.71
N GLU A 76 19.04 0.11 -11.39
CA GLU A 76 18.65 -1.08 -12.15
C GLU A 76 17.16 -1.38 -12.05
N GLN A 77 16.63 -1.54 -10.82
CA GLN A 77 15.21 -1.81 -10.59
C GLN A 77 14.34 -0.63 -11.06
N HIS A 78 14.80 0.61 -10.85
CA HIS A 78 14.07 1.79 -11.28
C HIS A 78 14.00 1.89 -12.82
N ARG A 79 15.10 1.64 -13.52
CA ARG A 79 15.13 1.62 -14.99
C ARG A 79 14.25 0.52 -15.57
N ALA A 80 14.30 -0.69 -15.01
CA ALA A 80 13.44 -1.79 -15.44
C ALA A 80 11.96 -1.43 -15.24
N SER A 81 11.62 -0.85 -14.09
CA SER A 81 10.28 -0.35 -13.80
C SER A 81 9.84 0.73 -14.79
N ASP A 82 10.70 1.70 -15.09
CA ASP A 82 10.36 2.80 -16.01
C ASP A 82 10.20 2.31 -17.45
N ALA A 83 11.00 1.34 -17.88
CA ALA A 83 10.86 0.70 -19.18
C ALA A 83 9.53 -0.07 -19.27
N ALA A 84 9.21 -0.88 -18.25
CA ALA A 84 7.93 -1.61 -18.19
C ALA A 84 6.73 -0.66 -18.25
N LEU A 85 6.76 0.44 -17.49
CA LEU A 85 5.67 1.42 -17.44
C LEU A 85 5.50 2.25 -18.73
N ARG A 86 6.47 2.22 -19.66
CA ARG A 86 6.33 2.82 -21.00
C ARG A 86 5.61 1.91 -21.99
N ILE A 87 5.50 0.61 -21.68
CA ILE A 87 4.82 -0.35 -22.54
C ILE A 87 3.31 -0.24 -22.29
N PRO A 88 2.48 -0.18 -23.34
CA PRO A 88 1.03 -0.11 -23.19
C PRO A 88 0.49 -1.28 -22.36
N PRO A 89 -0.51 -1.04 -21.49
CA PRO A 89 -1.05 -2.07 -20.59
C PRO A 89 -1.69 -3.26 -21.33
N GLU A 90 -2.06 -3.11 -22.61
CA GLU A 90 -2.55 -4.20 -23.46
C GLU A 90 -1.44 -5.16 -23.90
N ARG A 91 -0.17 -4.74 -23.78
CA ARG A 91 1.01 -5.50 -24.22
C ARG A 91 1.82 -6.09 -23.08
N LEU A 92 1.84 -5.43 -21.92
CA LEU A 92 2.59 -5.88 -20.76
C LEU A 92 1.76 -5.75 -19.49
N PHE A 93 1.55 -6.88 -18.83
CA PHE A 93 0.85 -6.90 -17.55
C PHE A 93 1.81 -6.54 -16.41
N VAL A 94 1.57 -5.42 -15.72
CA VAL A 94 2.42 -4.98 -14.60
C VAL A 94 1.84 -5.47 -13.28
N LEU A 95 2.62 -6.22 -12.51
CA LEU A 95 2.20 -6.84 -11.26
C LEU A 95 3.10 -6.41 -10.09
N PRO A 96 2.69 -5.43 -9.28
CA PRO A 96 3.39 -5.09 -8.05
C PRO A 96 3.16 -6.16 -6.99
N VAL A 97 4.26 -6.73 -6.49
CA VAL A 97 4.27 -7.78 -5.46
C VAL A 97 5.02 -7.27 -4.26
N LEU A 98 4.33 -7.11 -3.14
CA LEU A 98 4.93 -6.72 -1.87
C LEU A 98 5.45 -7.99 -1.20
N LEU A 99 6.74 -7.96 -0.87
CA LEU A 99 7.40 -8.97 -0.04
C LEU A 99 7.11 -8.76 1.44
N GLY A 100 6.38 -7.71 1.78
CA GLY A 100 5.95 -7.42 3.13
C GLY A 100 5.44 -6.00 3.24
N ASP A 101 5.27 -5.55 4.47
CA ASP A 101 4.69 -4.26 4.78
C ASP A 101 5.62 -3.13 4.32
N CYS A 102 5.30 -2.53 3.18
CA CYS A 102 6.08 -1.44 2.59
C CYS A 102 5.23 -0.42 1.83
N GLU A 103 5.77 0.80 1.69
CA GLU A 103 5.13 1.83 0.88
C GLU A 103 5.16 1.47 -0.60
N ILE A 104 4.02 1.62 -1.27
CA ILE A 104 3.95 1.41 -2.72
C ILE A 104 4.40 2.71 -3.41
N PRO A 105 5.46 2.68 -4.24
CA PRO A 105 5.91 3.86 -4.98
C PRO A 105 4.77 4.47 -5.81
N ARG A 106 4.75 5.81 -5.93
CA ARG A 106 3.67 6.55 -6.61
C ARG A 106 3.34 5.99 -8.00
N LYS A 107 4.35 5.59 -8.77
CA LYS A 107 4.20 5.03 -10.12
C LYS A 107 3.44 3.69 -10.17
N PHE A 108 3.37 2.98 -9.05
CA PHE A 108 2.66 1.72 -8.94
C PHE A 108 1.31 1.83 -8.20
N LYS A 109 0.95 2.99 -7.64
CA LYS A 109 -0.32 3.17 -6.90
C LYS A 109 -1.59 2.98 -7.76
N GLN A 110 -1.46 3.08 -9.08
CA GLN A 110 -2.56 2.85 -10.01
C GLN A 110 -2.85 1.36 -10.29
N TYR A 111 -1.96 0.46 -9.86
CA TYR A 111 -2.12 -0.98 -10.03
C TYR A 111 -2.55 -1.61 -8.71
N HIS A 112 -3.38 -2.65 -8.80
CA HIS A 112 -3.68 -3.48 -7.64
C HIS A 112 -2.44 -4.33 -7.31
N ALA A 113 -1.98 -4.23 -6.06
CA ALA A 113 -0.79 -4.93 -5.60
C ALA A 113 -1.16 -6.10 -4.69
N VAL A 114 -0.36 -7.17 -4.72
CA VAL A 114 -0.51 -8.32 -3.82
C VAL A 114 0.58 -8.30 -2.76
N ASN A 115 0.23 -8.51 -1.49
CA ASN A 115 1.20 -8.67 -0.40
C ASN A 115 1.33 -10.16 -0.04
N LEU A 116 2.49 -10.75 -0.35
CA LEU A 116 2.68 -12.20 -0.27
C LEU A 116 2.63 -12.79 1.14
N ILE A 117 2.71 -11.95 2.19
CA ILE A 117 2.54 -12.44 3.56
C ILE A 117 1.05 -12.71 3.86
N GLU A 118 0.13 -12.05 3.15
CA GLU A 118 -1.30 -12.22 3.41
C GLU A 118 -1.77 -13.65 3.06
N PRO A 119 -2.67 -14.24 3.86
CA PRO A 119 -3.23 -15.55 3.54
C PRO A 119 -3.91 -15.55 2.17
N GLY A 120 -3.62 -16.56 1.34
CA GLY A 120 -4.18 -16.69 -0.02
C GLY A 120 -3.51 -15.80 -1.08
N ALA A 121 -2.51 -14.98 -0.70
CA ALA A 121 -1.89 -14.03 -1.63
C ALA A 121 -1.03 -14.70 -2.69
N ILE A 122 -0.34 -15.79 -2.36
CA ILE A 122 0.48 -16.55 -3.32
C ILE A 122 -0.43 -17.20 -4.37
N GLU A 123 -1.58 -17.72 -3.96
CA GLU A 123 -2.61 -18.27 -4.85
C GLU A 123 -3.22 -17.16 -5.71
N MET A 124 -3.45 -15.97 -5.17
CA MET A 124 -3.91 -14.81 -5.94
C MET A 124 -2.87 -14.34 -6.97
N LEU A 125 -1.58 -14.40 -6.63
CA LEU A 125 -0.47 -14.18 -7.56
C LEU A 125 -0.54 -15.20 -8.72
N LEU A 126 -0.64 -16.49 -8.42
CA LEU A 126 -0.76 -17.54 -9.44
C LEU A 126 -1.99 -17.35 -10.34
N ARG A 127 -3.15 -16.98 -9.77
CA ARG A 127 -4.36 -16.65 -10.54
C ARG A 127 -4.17 -15.46 -11.47
N SER A 128 -3.51 -14.41 -10.98
CA SER A 128 -3.24 -13.20 -11.77
C SER A 128 -2.31 -13.51 -12.94
N LEU A 129 -1.23 -14.26 -12.68
CA LEU A 129 -0.33 -14.74 -13.72
C LEU A 129 -1.04 -15.67 -14.70
N SER A 130 -1.86 -16.60 -14.22
CA SER A 130 -2.63 -17.50 -15.08
C SER A 130 -3.52 -16.74 -16.06
N SER A 131 -4.17 -15.68 -15.59
CA SER A 131 -4.99 -14.79 -16.42
C SER A 131 -4.15 -14.05 -17.47
N ALA A 132 -2.98 -13.52 -17.10
CA ALA A 132 -2.11 -12.78 -18.02
C ALA A 132 -1.46 -13.69 -19.09
N LEU A 133 -1.18 -14.94 -18.71
CA LEU A 133 -0.56 -15.94 -19.57
C LEU A 133 -1.55 -16.78 -20.37
N GLU A 134 -2.85 -16.64 -20.09
CA GLU A 134 -3.94 -17.42 -20.70
C GLU A 134 -3.73 -18.94 -20.55
N ARG A 135 -3.14 -19.35 -19.43
CA ARG A 135 -2.98 -20.76 -19.05
C ARG A 135 -2.98 -20.91 -17.54
N GLU A 136 -3.33 -22.09 -17.05
CA GLU A 136 -3.36 -22.35 -15.62
C GLU A 136 -1.95 -22.58 -15.06
N LEU A 137 -1.56 -21.79 -14.06
CA LEU A 137 -0.39 -22.06 -13.22
C LEU A 137 -0.87 -22.63 -11.89
N VAL A 138 -0.44 -23.84 -11.56
CA VAL A 138 -0.87 -24.56 -10.36
C VAL A 138 0.33 -24.87 -9.48
N ALA A 139 0.18 -24.66 -8.18
CA ALA A 139 1.12 -25.12 -7.17
C ALA A 139 0.38 -25.94 -6.12
N THR A 140 1.09 -26.89 -5.50
CA THR A 140 0.52 -27.66 -4.40
C THR A 140 0.40 -26.78 -3.14
N PRO A 141 -0.58 -27.04 -2.25
CA PRO A 141 -0.71 -26.31 -0.98
C PRO A 141 0.58 -26.32 -0.17
N ASP A 142 1.32 -27.45 -0.17
CA ASP A 142 2.60 -27.55 0.52
C ASP A 142 3.69 -26.65 -0.09
N ALA A 143 3.71 -26.48 -1.42
CA ALA A 143 4.65 -25.59 -2.07
C ALA A 143 4.37 -24.12 -1.75
N VAL A 144 3.08 -23.74 -1.74
CA VAL A 144 2.63 -22.40 -1.33
C VAL A 144 3.04 -22.12 0.11
N GLU A 145 2.77 -23.06 1.01
CA GLU A 145 3.08 -22.93 2.42
C GLU A 145 4.59 -22.87 2.69
N ARG A 146 5.39 -23.66 1.96
CA ARG A 146 6.86 -23.56 2.03
C ARG A 146 7.36 -22.17 1.60
N LEU A 147 6.91 -21.66 0.45
CA LEU A 147 7.32 -20.34 -0.03
C LEU A 147 6.94 -19.23 0.96
N ARG A 148 5.74 -19.32 1.55
CA ARG A 148 5.27 -18.39 2.57
C ARG A 148 6.19 -18.40 3.80
N ASN A 149 6.59 -19.59 4.27
CA ASN A 149 7.49 -19.71 5.41
C ASN A 149 8.91 -19.20 5.10
N GLU A 150 9.39 -19.39 3.87
CA GLU A 150 10.65 -18.79 3.42
C GLU A 150 10.59 -17.26 3.37
N LEU A 151 9.45 -16.69 2.94
CA LEU A 151 9.24 -15.23 2.98
C LEU A 151 9.30 -14.70 4.41
N VAL A 152 8.56 -15.32 5.33
CA VAL A 152 8.55 -14.93 6.74
C VAL A 152 9.97 -15.02 7.34
N GLY A 153 10.71 -16.08 7.01
CA GLY A 153 12.11 -16.23 7.41
C GLY A 153 13.03 -15.13 6.87
N HIS A 154 12.87 -14.76 5.59
CA HIS A 154 13.66 -13.72 4.92
C HIS A 154 13.44 -12.33 5.54
N LEU A 155 12.20 -11.99 5.87
CA LEU A 155 11.85 -10.68 6.43
C LEU A 155 12.28 -10.50 7.89
N GLY A 156 12.41 -11.61 8.63
CA GLY A 156 12.56 -11.58 10.08
C GLY A 156 11.40 -10.84 10.79
N ALA A 157 11.61 -10.50 12.06
CA ALA A 157 10.61 -9.77 12.85
C ALA A 157 10.38 -8.32 12.36
N GLU A 158 11.39 -7.70 11.73
CA GLU A 158 11.34 -6.29 11.31
C GLU A 158 10.61 -6.07 9.97
N GLY A 159 10.68 -7.02 9.03
CA GLY A 159 10.02 -6.90 7.72
C GLY A 159 8.51 -7.17 7.73
N SER A 160 7.99 -7.70 8.85
CA SER A 160 6.55 -7.79 9.14
C SER A 160 6.07 -6.70 10.12
N SER A 161 6.95 -5.78 10.57
CA SER A 161 6.62 -4.79 11.59
C SER A 161 6.08 -3.50 10.98
N ASN A 162 4.95 -3.03 11.51
CA ASN A 162 4.34 -1.76 11.14
C ASN A 162 5.00 -0.52 11.76
N GLN A 163 6.14 -0.64 12.47
CA GLN A 163 6.72 0.46 13.25
C GLN A 163 6.98 1.73 12.44
N ASP A 164 7.36 1.61 11.17
CA ASP A 164 7.59 2.78 10.30
C ASP A 164 6.31 3.50 9.92
N PHE A 165 5.22 2.76 9.69
CA PHE A 165 3.91 3.34 9.44
C PHE A 165 3.37 4.02 10.69
N VAL A 166 3.60 3.43 11.86
CA VAL A 166 3.32 4.06 13.16
C VAL A 166 4.11 5.35 13.31
N ASN A 167 5.42 5.32 13.07
CA ASN A 167 6.26 6.50 13.16
C ASN A 167 5.77 7.60 12.22
N ARG A 168 5.44 7.29 10.96
CA ARG A 168 4.93 8.27 9.99
C ARG A 168 3.56 8.83 10.38
N PHE A 169 2.68 7.97 10.88
CA PHE A 169 1.38 8.39 11.41
C PHE A 169 1.56 9.36 12.59
N MET A 170 2.60 9.19 13.40
CA MET A 170 2.87 10.00 14.59
C MET A 170 3.72 11.26 14.32
N GLN A 171 4.62 11.24 13.33
CA GLN A 171 5.66 12.27 13.10
C GLN A 171 5.18 13.57 12.43
N THR A 172 3.88 13.76 12.25
CA THR A 172 3.36 14.80 11.34
C THR A 172 2.39 15.72 12.06
N GLU A 173 2.78 16.99 12.15
CA GLU A 173 1.85 18.09 12.48
C GLU A 173 0.85 18.35 11.34
N GLU A 174 1.07 17.77 10.14
CA GLU A 174 0.29 18.00 8.92
C GLU A 174 0.12 16.75 8.04
N ILE A 175 -0.09 15.56 8.62
CA ILE A 175 -0.49 14.41 7.77
C ILE A 175 -1.85 14.70 7.16
N SER A 176 -1.94 14.56 5.83
CA SER A 176 -3.21 14.70 5.16
C SER A 176 -4.18 13.63 5.67
N PHE A 177 -5.46 13.98 5.76
CA PHE A 177 -6.51 13.01 6.12
C PHE A 177 -6.43 11.74 5.25
N GLN A 178 -6.10 11.89 3.97
CA GLN A 178 -6.00 10.76 3.05
C GLN A 178 -4.85 9.82 3.42
N ASP A 179 -3.68 10.39 3.73
CA ASP A 179 -2.50 9.62 4.11
C ASP A 179 -2.69 8.94 5.47
N SER A 180 -3.29 9.62 6.46
CA SER A 180 -3.51 9.03 7.78
C SER A 180 -4.46 7.83 7.72
N VAL A 181 -5.58 7.96 7.00
CA VAL A 181 -6.51 6.84 6.76
C VAL A 181 -5.84 5.73 5.95
N GLY A 182 -5.05 6.06 4.93
CA GLY A 182 -4.32 5.07 4.14
C GLY A 182 -3.30 4.27 4.97
N LEU A 183 -2.64 4.91 5.94
CA LEU A 183 -1.75 4.21 6.89
C LEU A 183 -2.54 3.29 7.82
N ILE A 184 -3.70 3.73 8.32
CA ILE A 184 -4.58 2.90 9.15
C ILE A 184 -5.03 1.64 8.39
N GLU A 185 -5.51 1.79 7.15
CA GLU A 185 -5.89 0.65 6.30
C GLU A 185 -4.73 -0.30 6.05
N ARG A 186 -3.54 0.24 5.78
CA ARG A 186 -2.33 -0.56 5.58
C ARG A 186 -1.99 -1.38 6.81
N ILE A 187 -1.93 -0.75 7.98
CA ILE A 187 -1.66 -1.45 9.25
C ILE A 187 -2.78 -2.48 9.52
N ALA A 188 -4.03 -2.16 9.21
CA ALA A 188 -5.14 -3.07 9.48
C ALA A 188 -5.13 -4.34 8.62
N ASN A 189 -4.70 -4.21 7.37
CA ASN A 189 -4.60 -5.33 6.41
C ASN A 189 -3.23 -6.02 6.41
N SER A 190 -2.25 -5.43 7.09
CA SER A 190 -0.90 -5.95 7.24
C SER A 190 -0.88 -7.34 7.89
N SER A 191 0.20 -8.09 7.70
CA SER A 191 0.38 -9.42 8.32
C SER A 191 1.08 -9.38 9.69
N ASP A 192 1.36 -8.19 10.22
CA ASP A 192 1.96 -8.00 11.54
C ASP A 192 1.07 -8.63 12.63
N PRO A 193 1.60 -9.57 13.45
CA PRO A 193 0.83 -10.20 14.52
C PRO A 193 0.38 -9.20 15.60
N ASP A 194 1.09 -8.07 15.79
CA ASP A 194 0.70 -7.01 16.73
C ASP A 194 -0.16 -5.92 16.08
N ARG A 195 -0.61 -6.05 14.81
CA ARG A 195 -1.39 -4.98 14.13
C ARG A 195 -2.59 -4.49 14.92
N LEU A 196 -3.29 -5.38 15.63
CA LEU A 196 -4.42 -4.99 16.50
C LEU A 196 -3.94 -4.16 17.69
N GLY A 197 -2.86 -4.58 18.36
CA GLY A 197 -2.27 -3.86 19.48
C GLY A 197 -1.75 -2.48 19.05
N ILE A 198 -1.16 -2.40 17.85
CA ILE A 198 -0.72 -1.15 17.23
C ILE A 198 -1.88 -0.19 17.01
N LEU A 199 -2.96 -0.63 16.36
CA LEU A 199 -4.12 0.24 16.11
C LEU A 199 -4.79 0.69 17.41
N LEU A 200 -4.86 -0.17 18.43
CA LEU A 200 -5.37 0.20 19.76
C LEU A 200 -4.50 1.28 20.42
N LYS A 201 -3.17 1.17 20.33
CA LYS A 201 -2.23 2.19 20.83
C LYS A 201 -2.41 3.52 20.07
N LEU A 202 -2.54 3.47 18.75
CA LEU A 202 -2.82 4.67 17.95
C LEU A 202 -4.15 5.31 18.36
N ARG A 203 -5.20 4.51 18.55
CA ARG A 203 -6.55 4.96 18.91
C ARG A 203 -6.62 5.66 20.28
N ALA A 204 -5.71 5.32 21.18
CA ALA A 204 -5.58 5.94 22.49
C ALA A 204 -4.90 7.32 22.46
N HIS A 205 -4.43 7.78 21.31
CA HIS A 205 -3.75 9.07 21.20
C HIS A 205 -4.74 10.26 21.24
N ASP A 206 -4.50 11.23 22.11
CA ASP A 206 -5.47 12.30 22.40
C ASP A 206 -5.66 13.31 21.25
N MET A 207 -4.61 13.48 20.45
CA MET A 207 -4.54 14.55 19.45
C MET A 207 -5.14 14.18 18.09
N LEU A 208 -5.69 12.97 17.95
CA LEU A 208 -6.31 12.50 16.73
C LEU A 208 -7.47 13.41 16.30
N SER A 209 -7.60 13.60 14.98
CA SER A 209 -8.81 14.11 14.38
C SER A 209 -9.99 13.18 14.66
N TYR A 210 -11.22 13.67 14.50
CA TYR A 210 -12.41 12.82 14.63
C TYR A 210 -12.47 11.78 13.50
N ALA A 211 -12.00 12.15 12.31
CA ALA A 211 -11.94 11.26 11.16
C ALA A 211 -10.95 10.10 11.36
N GLU A 212 -9.77 10.37 11.94
CA GLU A 212 -8.80 9.31 12.29
C GLU A 212 -9.34 8.37 13.37
N GLN A 213 -10.04 8.89 14.38
CA GLN A 213 -10.68 8.06 15.41
C GLN A 213 -11.71 7.10 14.77
N ALA A 214 -12.57 7.61 13.89
CA ALA A 214 -13.56 6.80 13.17
C ALA A 214 -12.89 5.74 12.28
N ALA A 215 -11.84 6.11 11.54
CA ALA A 215 -11.08 5.18 10.71
C ALA A 215 -10.45 4.05 11.54
N LEU A 216 -9.85 4.39 12.70
CA LEU A 216 -9.29 3.40 13.63
C LEU A 216 -10.37 2.48 14.21
N ASP A 217 -11.53 3.02 14.58
CA ASP A 217 -12.65 2.24 15.11
C ASP A 217 -13.17 1.23 14.06
N ILE A 218 -13.28 1.64 12.79
CA ILE A 218 -13.63 0.75 11.67
C ILE A 218 -12.57 -0.35 11.51
N ALA A 219 -11.29 0.03 11.43
CA ALA A 219 -10.18 -0.91 11.24
C ALA A 219 -10.09 -1.94 12.37
N ILE A 220 -10.15 -1.50 13.63
CA ILE A 220 -10.15 -2.37 14.81
C ILE A 220 -11.35 -3.32 14.78
N GLY A 221 -12.54 -2.83 14.43
CA GLY A 221 -13.74 -3.65 14.30
C GLY A 221 -13.62 -4.72 13.22
N ASN A 222 -13.06 -4.37 12.07
CA ASN A 222 -12.84 -5.31 10.96
C ASN A 222 -11.84 -6.42 11.32
N ILE A 223 -10.72 -6.07 11.95
CA ILE A 223 -9.73 -7.07 12.39
C ILE A 223 -10.36 -8.07 13.38
N LYS A 224 -11.11 -7.56 14.38
CA LYS A 224 -11.81 -8.42 15.35
C LYS A 224 -12.84 -9.34 14.69
N ALA A 225 -13.43 -8.90 13.58
CA ALA A 225 -14.39 -9.67 12.79
C ALA A 225 -13.74 -10.56 11.71
N GLY A 226 -12.40 -10.58 11.60
CA GLY A 226 -11.69 -11.32 10.55
C GLY A 226 -11.92 -10.78 9.13
N ARG A 227 -12.28 -9.50 8.99
CA ARG A 227 -12.54 -8.84 7.70
C ARG A 227 -11.39 -7.94 7.29
N ARG A 228 -11.19 -7.78 5.98
CA ARG A 228 -10.31 -6.74 5.43
C ARG A 228 -10.90 -5.35 5.67
N THR A 229 -10.04 -4.36 5.75
CA THR A 229 -10.39 -2.94 5.87
C THR A 229 -10.17 -2.25 4.54
N THR A 230 -11.25 -1.78 3.91
CA THR A 230 -11.24 -1.20 2.57
C THR A 230 -12.21 -0.04 2.50
N ASP A 231 -12.01 0.90 1.57
CA ASP A 231 -12.88 2.05 1.33
C ASP A 231 -13.14 2.92 2.59
N THR A 232 -12.21 2.92 3.54
CA THR A 232 -12.34 3.60 4.84
C THR A 232 -12.45 5.10 4.66
N GLN A 233 -11.73 5.68 3.69
CA GLN A 233 -11.85 7.11 3.38
C GLN A 233 -13.28 7.49 2.97
N ALA A 234 -13.93 6.66 2.15
CA ALA A 234 -15.29 6.88 1.69
C ALA A 234 -16.29 6.71 2.84
N ALA A 235 -16.13 5.64 3.64
CA ALA A 235 -16.97 5.38 4.80
C ALA A 235 -16.91 6.52 5.83
N VAL A 236 -15.70 6.96 6.19
CA VAL A 236 -15.47 8.03 7.18
C VAL A 236 -15.99 9.38 6.69
N LYS A 237 -15.80 9.72 5.42
CA LYS A 237 -16.31 10.98 4.86
C LYS A 237 -17.83 10.98 4.70
N GLY A 238 -18.41 9.88 4.21
CA GLY A 238 -19.83 9.81 3.85
C GLY A 238 -20.75 10.12 5.02
N ASP A 239 -20.51 9.46 6.15
CA ASP A 239 -21.33 9.61 7.35
C ASP A 239 -21.29 11.05 7.90
N GLU A 240 -20.10 11.65 7.96
CA GLU A 240 -19.95 12.97 8.54
C GLU A 240 -20.41 14.09 7.58
N LEU A 241 -20.14 13.98 6.28
CA LEU A 241 -20.66 14.93 5.30
C LEU A 241 -22.19 14.94 5.29
N GLY A 242 -22.83 13.78 5.45
CA GLY A 242 -24.28 13.68 5.59
C GLY A 242 -24.81 14.45 6.79
N ARG A 243 -24.15 14.34 7.96
CA ARG A 243 -24.53 15.09 9.17
C ARG A 243 -24.30 16.59 9.02
N ILE A 244 -23.15 16.98 8.47
CA ILE A 244 -22.79 18.40 8.28
C ILE A 244 -23.77 19.07 7.31
N ALA A 245 -24.17 18.39 6.23
CA ALA A 245 -25.12 18.91 5.25
C ALA A 245 -26.50 19.24 5.86
N GLN A 246 -26.88 18.58 6.96
CA GLN A 246 -28.12 18.83 7.69
C GLN A 246 -28.02 20.01 8.67
N MET A 247 -26.81 20.53 8.94
CA MET A 247 -26.62 21.67 9.83
C MET A 247 -27.01 22.96 9.12
N ALA A 248 -27.82 23.79 9.78
CA ALA A 248 -28.26 25.08 9.26
C ALA A 248 -28.39 26.12 10.38
N ILE A 249 -28.12 27.38 10.02
CA ILE A 249 -28.43 28.56 10.82
C ILE A 249 -29.68 29.20 10.17
N PRO A 250 -30.85 29.16 10.85
CA PRO A 250 -32.11 29.62 10.26
C PRO A 250 -32.02 31.05 9.73
N GLY A 251 -32.43 31.22 8.47
CA GLY A 251 -32.45 32.54 7.81
C GLY A 251 -31.08 33.12 7.45
N ASN A 252 -29.98 32.39 7.66
CA ASN A 252 -28.63 32.88 7.35
C ASN A 252 -27.81 31.83 6.58
N ALA A 253 -27.83 31.93 5.25
CA ALA A 253 -27.15 31.01 4.35
C ALA A 253 -25.61 31.12 4.43
N GLU A 254 -25.08 32.33 4.61
CA GLU A 254 -23.63 32.55 4.73
C GLU A 254 -23.08 31.95 6.02
N ALA A 255 -23.77 32.20 7.14
CA ALA A 255 -23.45 31.58 8.41
C ALA A 255 -23.55 30.05 8.34
N THR A 256 -24.57 29.52 7.65
CA THR A 256 -24.71 28.08 7.42
C THR A 256 -23.50 27.50 6.68
N ALA A 257 -23.06 28.14 5.59
CA ALA A 257 -21.89 27.69 4.85
C ALA A 257 -20.60 27.74 5.69
N LEU A 258 -20.40 28.81 6.46
CA LEU A 258 -19.26 28.94 7.39
C LEU A 258 -19.27 27.84 8.46
N LEU A 259 -20.44 27.55 9.06
CA LEU A 259 -20.59 26.47 10.03
C LEU A 259 -20.18 25.13 9.41
N GLN A 260 -20.73 24.80 8.25
CA GLN A 260 -20.51 23.52 7.58
C GLN A 260 -19.03 23.31 7.21
N ILE A 261 -18.40 24.30 6.58
CA ILE A 261 -16.98 24.22 6.17
C ILE A 261 -16.09 24.05 7.40
N ASN A 262 -16.27 24.88 8.44
CA ASN A 262 -15.40 24.80 9.62
C ASN A 262 -15.66 23.53 10.44
N LYS A 263 -16.89 22.99 10.44
CA LYS A 263 -17.17 21.67 11.03
C LYS A 263 -16.40 20.58 10.32
N TYR A 264 -16.38 20.59 9.00
CA TYR A 264 -15.63 19.62 8.21
C TYR A 264 -14.11 19.76 8.44
N VAL A 265 -13.58 20.99 8.48
CA VAL A 265 -12.16 21.23 8.79
C VAL A 265 -11.79 20.68 10.17
N ARG A 266 -12.61 20.92 11.20
CA ARG A 266 -12.38 20.32 12.53
C ARG A 266 -12.44 18.81 12.54
N TYR A 267 -13.30 18.23 11.72
CA TYR A 267 -13.46 16.78 11.65
C TYR A 267 -12.19 16.09 11.15
N ILE A 268 -11.55 16.66 10.12
CA ILE A 268 -10.38 16.07 9.45
C ILE A 268 -9.04 16.53 10.06
N SER A 269 -9.02 17.61 10.83
CA SER A 269 -7.79 18.18 11.40
C SER A 269 -7.53 17.63 12.80
N ARG A 270 -6.28 17.27 13.10
CA ARG A 270 -5.85 16.87 14.45
C ARG A 270 -6.03 18.02 15.45
N LYS A 271 -6.48 17.72 16.66
CA LYS A 271 -6.93 18.72 17.66
C LYS A 271 -5.87 19.77 18.06
N GLY A 272 -4.59 19.43 17.93
CA GLY A 272 -3.47 20.34 18.26
C GLY A 272 -3.10 21.35 17.19
N THR A 273 -3.55 21.11 15.96
CA THR A 273 -3.08 21.81 14.76
C THR A 273 -3.72 23.19 14.62
N GLN A 274 -3.03 24.09 13.92
CA GLN A 274 -3.56 25.43 13.63
C GLN A 274 -4.89 25.40 12.84
N PRO A 275 -5.07 24.56 11.80
CA PRO A 275 -6.35 24.42 11.10
C PRO A 275 -7.51 24.08 12.04
N TYR A 276 -7.31 23.14 12.98
CA TYR A 276 -8.33 22.78 13.97
C TYR A 276 -8.71 23.98 14.85
N LYS A 277 -7.72 24.66 15.43
CA LYS A 277 -7.93 25.80 16.34
C LYS A 277 -8.64 26.97 15.63
N MET A 278 -8.25 27.26 14.39
CA MET A 278 -8.88 28.32 13.59
C MET A 278 -10.34 27.99 13.27
N ALA A 279 -10.63 26.75 12.87
CA ALA A 279 -11.98 26.32 12.57
C ALA A 279 -12.87 26.29 13.83
N GLU A 280 -12.31 25.91 14.99
CA GLU A 280 -13.01 25.99 16.27
C GLU A 280 -13.34 27.43 16.67
N ALA A 281 -12.38 28.34 16.57
CA ALA A 281 -12.62 29.76 16.87
C ALA A 281 -13.70 30.36 15.97
N LYS A 282 -13.68 30.07 14.65
CA LYS A 282 -14.72 30.52 13.71
C LYS A 282 -16.11 30.00 14.08
N ILE A 283 -16.23 28.72 14.44
CA ILE A 283 -17.53 28.19 14.89
C ILE A 283 -17.99 28.86 16.18
N GLN A 284 -17.08 29.10 17.14
CA GLN A 284 -17.43 29.75 18.40
C GLN A 284 -17.88 31.20 18.20
N ASN A 285 -17.19 31.98 17.35
CA ASN A 285 -17.58 33.35 17.04
C ASN A 285 -18.95 33.40 16.35
N LEU A 286 -19.18 32.50 15.39
CA LEU A 286 -20.44 32.39 14.68
C LEU A 286 -21.61 32.10 15.63
N LEU A 287 -21.42 31.17 16.58
CA LEU A 287 -22.43 30.84 17.60
C LEU A 287 -22.61 31.95 18.65
N ALA A 288 -21.57 32.75 18.90
CA ALA A 288 -21.63 33.89 19.81
C ALA A 288 -22.19 35.17 19.16
N GLY A 289 -22.50 35.15 17.85
CA GLY A 289 -22.97 36.31 17.09
C GLY A 289 -21.93 37.41 16.94
N ARG A 290 -20.64 37.05 16.85
CA ARG A 290 -19.49 37.98 16.79
C ARG A 290 -18.84 38.09 15.41
N ASP A 291 -19.47 37.53 14.38
CA ASP A 291 -19.01 37.56 12.98
C ASP A 291 -19.83 38.55 12.14
#